data_AF-A0A662IL58-F1
#
_entry.id   AF-A0A662IL58-F1
#
_cell.length_a   1.000
_cell.length_b   1.000
_cell.length_c   1.000
_cell.angle_alpha   90.00
_cell.angle_beta   90.00
_cell.angle_gamma   90.00
#
_symmetry.space_group_name_H-M   'P 1'
#
loop_
_entity.id
_entity.type
_entity.pdbx_description
1 polymer ?
#
loop_
_entity_poly.entity_id
_entity_poly.type
_entity_poly.pdbx_seq_one_letter_code
_entity_poly.pdbx_strand_id
1 'polypeptide(L)'
;MMHDYYRRRAEGVILEFIRGIKKRASLNWALGCLREMLEHGMRSSSDVLEIMEEIEGNPSLYLLDRFPERRERLKMLKRELKRIIKS
;
A
#
# COMPACT_ATOMS: atom_id res chain seq x y z
N MET A 1 -12.68 -16.56 -4.69
CA MET A 1 -13.67 -15.55 -4.26
C MET A 1 -13.26 -14.73 -3.04
N MET A 2 -12.59 -15.29 -2.01
CA MET A 2 -12.16 -14.51 -0.82
C MET A 2 -10.74 -13.91 -0.94
N HIS A 3 -9.81 -14.58 -1.62
CA HIS A 3 -8.44 -14.07 -1.82
C HIS A 3 -8.40 -12.71 -2.56
N ASP A 4 -9.24 -12.54 -3.59
CA ASP A 4 -9.29 -11.29 -4.36
C ASP A 4 -9.81 -10.11 -3.56
N TYR A 5 -10.69 -10.34 -2.59
CA TYR A 5 -11.25 -9.28 -1.77
C TYR A 5 -10.17 -8.57 -0.94
N TYR A 6 -9.34 -9.35 -0.21
CA TYR A 6 -8.29 -8.77 0.61
C TYR A 6 -7.15 -8.18 -0.24
N ARG A 7 -6.90 -8.70 -1.45
CA ARG A 7 -5.97 -8.07 -2.41
C ARG A 7 -6.44 -6.67 -2.76
N ARG A 8 -7.69 -6.55 -3.23
CA ARG A 8 -8.30 -5.28 -3.64
C ARG A 8 -8.39 -4.30 -2.48
N ARG A 9 -8.60 -4.79 -1.26
CA ARG A 9 -8.60 -3.95 -0.06
C ARG A 9 -7.22 -3.37 0.23
N ALA A 10 -6.17 -4.21 0.23
CA ALA A 10 -4.79 -3.74 0.42
C ALA A 10 -4.36 -2.77 -0.69
N GLU A 11 -4.63 -3.11 -1.95
CA GLU A 11 -4.39 -2.24 -3.10
C GLU A 11 -5.15 -0.91 -2.93
N GLY A 12 -6.43 -0.95 -2.56
CA GLY A 12 -7.25 0.24 -2.34
C GLY A 12 -6.68 1.17 -1.26
N VAL A 13 -6.17 0.62 -0.15
CA VAL A 13 -5.49 1.39 0.91
C VAL A 13 -4.22 2.05 0.36
N ILE A 14 -3.37 1.30 -0.34
CA ILE A 14 -2.13 1.81 -0.93
C ILE A 14 -2.45 2.93 -1.93
N LEU A 15 -3.43 2.71 -2.82
CA LEU A 15 -3.83 3.68 -3.83
C LEU A 15 -4.45 4.95 -3.22
N GLU A 16 -5.31 4.82 -2.22
CA GLU A 16 -5.90 5.96 -1.51
C GLU A 16 -4.80 6.78 -0.83
N PHE A 17 -3.81 6.10 -0.23
CA PHE A 17 -2.65 6.75 0.36
C PHE A 17 -1.78 7.46 -0.67
N ILE A 18 -1.29 6.80 -1.73
CA ILE A 18 -0.36 7.43 -2.68
C ILE A 18 -1.02 8.60 -3.42
N ARG A 19 -2.33 8.53 -3.70
CA ARG A 19 -3.07 9.61 -4.37
C ARG A 19 -3.18 10.86 -3.51
N GLY A 20 -3.17 10.73 -2.17
CA GLY A 20 -3.18 11.87 -1.25
C GLY A 20 -4.42 12.75 -1.30
N ILE A 21 -5.51 12.30 -1.95
CA ILE A 21 -6.71 13.12 -2.21
C ILE A 21 -7.54 13.35 -0.94
N LYS A 22 -7.59 12.36 -0.04
CA LYS A 22 -8.41 12.44 1.17
C LYS A 22 -7.54 12.79 2.37
N LYS A 23 -7.99 13.75 3.20
CA LYS A 23 -7.33 14.14 4.45
C LYS A 23 -7.01 12.96 5.38
N ARG A 24 -7.86 11.93 5.39
CA ARG A 24 -7.69 10.71 6.19
C ARG A 24 -6.58 9.78 5.70
N ALA A 25 -6.14 9.91 4.44
CA ALA A 25 -5.16 9.02 3.82
C ALA A 25 -3.72 9.40 4.24
N SER A 26 -3.50 9.47 5.54
CA SER A 26 -2.18 9.70 6.14
C SER A 26 -1.35 8.40 6.12
N LEU A 27 -0.04 8.54 6.37
CA LEU A 27 0.86 7.38 6.47
C LEU A 27 0.42 6.44 7.60
N ASN A 28 0.11 7.00 8.77
CA ASN A 28 -0.33 6.23 9.93
C ASN A 28 -1.64 5.48 9.66
N TRP A 29 -2.58 6.10 8.93
CA TRP A 29 -3.81 5.43 8.53
C TRP A 29 -3.53 4.25 7.61
N ALA A 30 -2.71 4.44 6.57
CA ALA A 30 -2.37 3.38 5.64
C ALA A 30 -1.64 2.22 6.33
N LEU A 31 -0.67 2.53 7.18
CA LEU A 31 0.04 1.53 7.98
C LEU A 31 -0.90 0.81 8.95
N GLY A 32 -1.81 1.51 9.62
CA GLY A 32 -2.81 0.91 10.51
C GLY A 32 -3.69 -0.11 9.79
N CYS A 33 -4.24 0.26 8.63
CA CYS A 33 -5.06 -0.65 7.84
C CYS A 33 -4.27 -1.88 7.33
N LEU A 34 -3.06 -1.67 6.82
CA LEU A 34 -2.24 -2.79 6.34
C LEU A 34 -1.79 -3.69 7.50
N ARG A 35 -1.42 -3.11 8.64
CA ARG A 35 -1.02 -3.85 9.84
C ARG A 35 -2.15 -4.72 10.38
N GLU A 36 -3.36 -4.16 10.50
CA GLU A 36 -4.56 -4.91 10.90
C GLU A 36 -4.76 -6.13 9.99
N MET A 37 -4.62 -5.96 8.67
CA MET A 37 -4.75 -7.06 7.72
C MET A 37 -3.68 -8.14 7.90
N LEU A 38 -2.44 -7.76 8.23
CA LEU A 38 -1.35 -8.69 8.50
C LEU A 38 -1.57 -9.44 9.82
N GLU A 39 -1.92 -8.73 10.90
CA GLU A 39 -2.12 -9.30 12.23
C GLU A 39 -3.29 -10.29 12.29
N HIS A 40 -4.35 -10.02 11.52
CA HIS A 40 -5.51 -10.91 11.41
C HIS A 40 -5.35 -12.02 10.35
N GLY A 41 -4.18 -12.15 9.73
CA GLY A 41 -3.92 -13.18 8.72
C GLY A 41 -4.77 -13.03 7.45
N MET A 42 -5.33 -11.84 7.21
CA MET A 42 -6.11 -11.56 6.00
C MET A 42 -5.24 -11.56 4.74
N ARG A 43 -3.96 -11.19 4.90
CA ARG A 43 -2.90 -11.28 3.88
C ARG A 43 -1.54 -11.49 4.53
N SER A 44 -0.64 -12.12 3.78
CA SER A 44 0.76 -12.23 4.16
C SER A 44 1.50 -10.91 3.90
N SER A 45 2.64 -10.72 4.55
CA SER A 45 3.51 -9.57 4.30
C SER A 45 4.11 -9.59 2.90
N SER A 46 4.40 -10.77 2.34
CA SER A 46 4.86 -10.91 0.96
C SER A 46 3.80 -10.48 -0.04
N ASP A 47 2.53 -10.83 0.17
CA ASP A 47 1.44 -10.45 -0.73
C ASP A 47 1.27 -8.93 -0.80
N VAL A 48 1.35 -8.26 0.36
CA VAL A 48 1.24 -6.79 0.39
C VAL A 48 2.42 -6.14 -0.32
N LEU A 49 3.63 -6.66 -0.13
CA LEU A 49 4.82 -6.17 -0.81
C LEU A 49 4.76 -6.39 -2.32
N GLU A 50 4.24 -7.53 -2.77
CA GLU A 50 4.01 -7.83 -4.19
C GLU A 50 3.06 -6.81 -4.82
N ILE A 51 1.94 -6.48 -4.16
CA ILE A 51 1.03 -5.42 -4.65
C ILE A 51 1.77 -4.08 -4.81
N MET A 52 2.64 -3.73 -3.85
CA MET A 52 3.42 -2.49 -3.94
C MET A 52 4.44 -2.54 -5.10
N GLU A 53 5.02 -3.70 -5.37
CA GLU A 53 5.93 -3.93 -6.49
C GLU A 53 5.22 -3.88 -7.84
N GLU A 54 4.01 -4.44 -7.95
CA GLU A 54 3.17 -4.30 -9.13
C GLU A 54 2.83 -2.83 -9.41
N ILE A 55 2.48 -2.06 -8.37
CA ILE A 55 2.20 -0.62 -8.50
C ILE A 55 3.45 0.13 -8.97
N GLU A 56 4.61 -0.18 -8.38
CA GLU A 56 5.90 0.43 -8.72
C GLU A 56 6.34 0.09 -10.15
N GLY A 57 6.09 -1.15 -10.59
CA GLY A 57 6.40 -1.66 -11.93
C GLY A 57 5.47 -1.19 -13.05
N ASN A 58 4.31 -0.63 -12.70
CA ASN A 58 3.32 -0.10 -13.66
C ASN A 58 3.10 1.41 -13.46
N PRO A 59 4.14 2.25 -13.58
CA PRO A 59 4.09 3.64 -13.13
C PRO A 59 3.10 4.49 -13.93
N SER A 60 2.88 4.20 -15.22
CA SER A 60 1.89 4.92 -16.02
C SER A 60 0.45 4.60 -15.61
N LEU A 61 0.14 3.33 -15.25
CA LEU A 61 -1.19 2.90 -14.81
C LEU A 61 -1.61 3.62 -13.51
N TYR A 62 -0.66 3.81 -12.59
CA TYR A 62 -0.89 4.43 -11.29
C TYR A 62 -0.54 5.92 -11.24
N LEU A 63 -0.16 6.50 -12.39
CA LEU A 63 0.25 7.89 -12.59
C LEU A 63 1.45 8.31 -11.74
N LEU A 64 2.37 7.38 -11.45
CA LEU A 64 3.61 7.65 -10.72
C LEU A 64 4.58 8.51 -11.53
N ASP A 65 4.56 8.41 -12.87
CA ASP A 65 5.40 9.23 -13.76
C ASP A 65 4.88 10.66 -13.87
N ARG A 66 3.56 10.84 -13.72
CA ARG A 66 2.90 12.15 -13.82
C ARG A 66 2.95 12.93 -12.51
N PHE A 67 3.01 12.23 -11.37
CA PHE A 67 2.97 12.82 -10.04
C PHE A 67 4.09 12.24 -9.17
N PRO A 68 5.28 12.89 -9.15
CA PRO A 68 6.45 12.43 -8.39
C PRO A 68 6.15 12.20 -6.89
N GLU A 69 5.23 12.97 -6.31
CA GLU A 69 4.82 12.83 -4.91
C GLU A 69 4.19 11.46 -4.64
N ARG A 70 3.51 10.84 -5.63
CA ARG A 70 2.93 9.50 -5.46
C ARG A 70 4.01 8.45 -5.33
N ARG A 71 5.10 8.59 -6.09
CA ARG A 71 6.27 7.71 -6.02
C ARG A 71 6.95 7.83 -4.66
N GLU A 72 7.15 9.06 -4.17
CA GLU A 72 7.74 9.28 -2.84
C GLU A 72 6.86 8.75 -1.71
N ARG A 73 5.53 8.93 -1.81
CA ARG A 73 4.59 8.33 -0.86
C ARG A 73 4.69 6.80 -0.89
N LEU A 74 4.69 6.16 -2.08
CA LEU A 74 4.80 4.71 -2.20
C LEU A 74 6.10 4.18 -1.55
N LYS A 75 7.24 4.82 -1.84
CA LYS A 75 8.53 4.49 -1.23
C LYS A 75 8.50 4.61 0.29
N MET A 76 7.92 5.71 0.81
CA MET A 76 7.78 5.96 2.24
C MET A 76 6.93 4.86 2.90
N LEU A 77 5.77 4.53 2.33
CA LEU A 77 4.92 3.46 2.83
C LEU A 77 5.64 2.11 2.84
N LYS A 78 6.34 1.78 1.75
CA LYS A 78 7.08 0.51 1.59
C LYS A 78 8.19 0.40 2.64
N ARG A 79 8.89 1.50 2.92
CA ARG A 79 9.94 1.56 3.95
C ARG A 79 9.37 1.35 5.35
N GLU A 80 8.32 2.08 5.73
CA GLU A 80 7.75 1.96 7.07
C GLU A 80 7.07 0.60 7.29
N LEU A 81 6.37 0.07 6.29
CA LEU A 81 5.78 -1.28 6.37
C LEU A 81 6.86 -2.35 6.60
N LYS A 82 8.00 -2.28 5.88
CA LYS A 82 9.14 -3.19 6.10
C LYS A 82 9.73 -3.08 7.51
N ARG A 83 9.69 -1.91 8.15
CA ARG A 83 10.13 -1.76 9.55
C ARG A 83 9.18 -2.46 10.51
N ILE A 84 7.88 -2.31 10.29
CA ILE A 84 6.85 -2.97 11.12
C ILE A 84 6.95 -4.49 10.99
N ILE A 85 7.12 -5.03 9.78
CA ILE A 85 7.22 -6.48 9.55
C ILE A 85 8.47 -7.10 10.21
N LYS A 86 9.54 -6.31 10.37
CA LYS A 86 10.81 -6.77 10.95
C LYS A 86 10.88 -6.61 12.47
N SER A 87 9.93 -5.89 13.07
CA SER A 87 9.86 -5.66 14.52
C SER A 87 9.03 -6.74 15.18
#